data_AF-A0A8C4Y5M2-F1
#
_entry.id   AF-A0A8C4Y5M2-F1
#
_cell.length_a   1.000
_cell.length_b   1.000
_cell.length_c   1.000
_cell.angle_alpha   90.00
_cell.angle_beta   90.00
_cell.angle_gamma   90.00
#
_symmetry.space_group_name_H-M   'P 1'
#
loop_
_entity.id
_entity.type
_entity.pdbx_description
1 polymer ?
#
loop_
_entity_poly.entity_id
_entity_poly.type
_entity_poly.pdbx_seq_one_letter_code
_entity_poly.pdbx_strand_id
1 'polypeptide(L)'
;MALARGESRYEKFLRQHVDASDPSPPDARRYCNLLMRRRDMATAHKCKHVNTFIHSSADQIEPVCRDGGEPAEGDLRLSEDPFPLTVCELQGGSDPPDCDYRTRPAVQKHQTIRTSADPTGTYEA
;
A
#
# COMPACT_ATOMS: atom_id res chain seq x y z
N MET A 1 23.54 10.11 22.09
CA MET A 1 23.06 8.93 21.34
C MET A 1 21.63 9.21 20.92
N ALA A 2 21.39 9.49 19.64
CA ALA A 2 20.03 9.70 19.13
C ALA A 2 19.33 8.34 19.05
N LEU A 3 18.15 8.22 19.67
CA LEU A 3 17.30 7.05 19.48
C LEU A 3 16.95 6.98 17.99
N ALA A 4 17.21 5.82 17.37
CA ALA A 4 16.67 5.56 16.04
C ALA A 4 15.15 5.74 16.10
N ARG A 5 14.61 6.76 15.42
CA ARG A 5 13.16 6.89 15.24
C ARG A 5 12.71 5.66 14.46
N GLY A 6 11.80 4.88 15.02
CA GLY A 6 11.13 3.80 14.28
C GLY A 6 10.32 4.36 13.11
N GLU A 7 10.03 3.51 12.14
CA GLU A 7 9.22 3.83 10.95
C GLU A 7 7.89 4.49 11.35
N SER A 8 7.58 5.64 10.76
CA SER A 8 6.32 6.35 10.96
C SER A 8 5.15 5.60 10.30
N ARG A 9 3.91 5.95 10.67
CA ARG A 9 2.71 5.38 10.03
C ARG A 9 2.68 5.67 8.53
N TYR A 10 3.03 6.89 8.15
CA TYR A 10 3.09 7.34 6.76
C TYR A 10 4.19 6.62 5.98
N GLU A 11 5.40 6.50 6.53
CA GLU A 11 6.51 5.75 5.92
C GLU A 11 6.12 4.29 5.68
N LYS A 12 5.45 3.68 6.67
CA LYS A 12 4.92 2.33 6.55
C LYS A 12 3.84 2.21 5.48
N PHE A 13 2.93 3.19 5.37
CA PHE A 13 1.93 3.23 4.31
C PHE A 13 2.59 3.28 2.93
N LEU A 14 3.54 4.20 2.72
CA LEU A 14 4.27 4.33 1.46
C LEU A 14 4.99 3.03 1.09
N ARG A 15 5.75 2.45 2.04
CA ARG A 15 6.47 1.18 1.80
C ARG A 15 5.52 0.06 1.42
N GLN A 16 4.40 -0.08 2.13
CA GLN A 16 3.51 -1.22 1.92
C GLN A 16 2.56 -1.04 0.75
N HIS A 17 2.17 0.18 0.41
CA HIS A 17 1.02 0.42 -0.46
C HIS A 17 1.29 1.28 -1.69
N VAL A 18 2.44 1.95 -1.81
CA VAL A 18 2.70 2.87 -2.93
C VAL A 18 3.78 2.32 -3.85
N ASP A 19 3.51 2.31 -5.16
CA ASP A 19 4.50 2.02 -6.20
C ASP A 19 4.22 2.91 -7.42
N ALA A 20 5.08 3.88 -7.73
CA ALA A 20 4.86 4.80 -8.86
C ALA A 20 5.25 4.19 -10.23
N SER A 21 5.46 2.87 -10.28
CA SER A 21 5.82 2.13 -11.48
C SER A 21 4.59 1.89 -12.39
N ASP A 22 4.82 1.39 -13.61
CA ASP A 22 3.74 1.06 -14.54
C ASP A 22 2.74 0.06 -13.92
N PRO A 23 1.42 0.34 -13.97
CA PRO A 23 0.38 -0.48 -13.36
C PRO A 23 0.19 -1.85 -14.01
N SER A 24 0.76 -2.10 -15.19
CA SER A 24 0.65 -3.36 -15.94
C SER A 24 2.02 -4.03 -16.09
N PRO A 25 2.60 -4.57 -15.00
CA PRO A 25 3.83 -5.33 -15.11
C PRO A 25 3.58 -6.56 -16.02
N PRO A 26 4.48 -6.87 -16.97
CA PRO A 26 4.32 -8.00 -17.90
C PRO A 26 4.09 -9.35 -17.22
N ASP A 27 4.56 -9.50 -15.97
CA ASP A 27 4.32 -10.66 -15.11
C ASP A 27 3.84 -10.20 -13.73
N ALA A 28 2.52 -10.20 -13.55
CA ALA A 28 1.87 -9.74 -12.33
C ALA A 28 2.20 -10.61 -11.11
N ARG A 29 2.41 -11.93 -11.28
CA ARG A 29 2.80 -12.83 -10.18
C ARG A 29 4.22 -12.53 -9.72
N ARG A 30 5.15 -12.41 -10.68
CA ARG A 30 6.54 -12.05 -10.37
C ARG A 30 6.62 -10.68 -9.70
N TYR A 31 5.80 -9.72 -10.15
CA TYR A 31 5.67 -8.42 -9.50
C TYR A 31 5.30 -8.55 -8.02
N CYS A 32 4.23 -9.29 -7.70
CA CYS A 32 3.80 -9.50 -6.32
C CYS A 32 4.87 -10.20 -5.48
N ASN A 33 5.44 -11.30 -5.96
CA ASN A 33 6.49 -12.03 -5.25
C ASN A 33 7.72 -11.15 -4.95
N LEU A 34 8.09 -10.30 -5.90
CA LEU A 34 9.24 -9.43 -5.78
C LEU A 34 8.98 -8.25 -4.84
N LEU A 35 7.86 -7.53 -5.01
CA LEU A 35 7.59 -6.37 -4.15
C LEU A 35 7.21 -6.76 -2.73
N MET A 36 6.46 -7.84 -2.52
CA MET A 36 6.17 -8.30 -1.16
C MET A 36 7.45 -8.58 -0.37
N ARG A 37 8.49 -9.14 -1.01
CA ARG A 37 9.81 -9.35 -0.39
C ARG A 37 10.58 -8.04 -0.22
N ARG A 38 10.70 -7.23 -1.29
CA ARG A 38 11.45 -5.95 -1.26
C ARG A 38 10.88 -4.93 -0.27
N ARG A 39 9.60 -5.04 0.07
CA ARG A 39 8.89 -4.14 0.98
C ARG A 39 8.69 -4.76 2.37
N ASP A 40 9.42 -5.82 2.73
CA ASP A 40 9.39 -6.47 4.04
C ASP A 40 8.00 -6.96 4.49
N MET A 41 7.19 -7.40 3.52
CA MET A 41 5.88 -8.01 3.76
C MET A 41 5.89 -9.54 3.59
N ALA A 42 6.93 -10.07 2.95
CA ALA A 42 7.23 -11.49 2.83
C ALA A 42 8.66 -11.72 3.33
N THR A 43 8.79 -12.30 4.52
CA THR A 43 10.05 -12.57 5.21
C THR A 43 10.14 -14.04 5.60
N ALA A 44 11.31 -14.47 6.08
CA ALA A 44 11.52 -15.84 6.57
C ALA A 44 10.57 -16.27 7.70
N HIS A 45 9.89 -15.32 8.36
CA HIS A 45 9.02 -15.58 9.50
C HIS A 45 7.57 -15.15 9.27
N LYS A 46 7.26 -14.48 8.16
CA LYS A 46 5.94 -13.91 7.92
C LYS A 46 5.62 -13.73 6.45
N CYS A 47 4.45 -14.19 6.05
CA CYS A 47 3.81 -13.82 4.80
C CYS A 47 2.59 -12.93 5.10
N LYS A 48 2.59 -11.66 4.67
CA LYS A 48 1.38 -10.84 4.71
C LYS A 48 0.36 -11.45 3.75
N HIS A 49 -0.85 -11.72 4.23
CA HIS A 49 -1.86 -12.48 3.49
C HIS A 49 -2.39 -11.73 2.25
N VAL A 50 -2.66 -10.43 2.38
CA VAL A 50 -3.12 -9.58 1.27
C VAL A 50 -2.42 -8.23 1.35
N ASN A 51 -2.07 -7.69 0.19
CA ASN A 51 -1.61 -6.32 0.06
C ASN A 51 -2.09 -5.70 -1.26
N THR A 52 -2.42 -4.41 -1.22
CA THR A 52 -2.76 -3.62 -2.41
C THR A 52 -1.66 -2.60 -2.65
N PHE A 53 -1.13 -2.58 -3.88
CA PHE A 53 -0.26 -1.52 -4.38
C PHE A 53 -1.09 -0.54 -5.20
N ILE A 54 -0.97 0.74 -4.86
CA ILE A 54 -1.53 1.90 -5.55
C ILE A 54 -0.47 2.39 -6.51
N HIS A 55 -0.79 2.38 -7.80
CA HIS A 55 0.09 2.81 -8.88
C HIS A 55 -0.01 4.32 -9.08
N SER A 56 0.57 5.05 -8.13
CA SER A 56 0.60 6.51 -8.09
C SER A 56 1.77 6.99 -7.23
N SER A 57 2.09 8.27 -7.29
CA SER A 57 3.11 8.86 -6.42
C SER A 57 2.51 9.38 -5.11
N ALA A 58 3.36 9.54 -4.09
CA ALA A 58 2.91 9.95 -2.75
C ALA A 58 2.21 11.31 -2.76
N ASP A 59 2.71 12.26 -3.55
CA ASP A 59 2.14 13.60 -3.76
C ASP A 59 0.76 13.59 -4.44
N GLN A 60 0.44 12.53 -5.19
CA GLN A 60 -0.89 12.36 -5.79
C GLN A 60 -1.87 11.63 -4.85
N ILE A 61 -1.35 10.95 -3.83
CA ILE A 61 -2.16 10.24 -2.83
C ILE A 61 -2.46 11.13 -1.62
N GLU A 62 -1.50 11.95 -1.18
CA GLU A 62 -1.64 12.84 -0.02
C GLU A 62 -2.88 13.74 -0.08
N PRO A 63 -3.27 14.33 -1.23
CA PRO A 63 -4.46 15.18 -1.32
C PRO A 63 -5.76 14.48 -0.94
N VAL A 64 -5.85 13.15 -1.07
CA VAL A 64 -7.01 12.36 -0.60
C VAL A 64 -7.27 12.55 0.90
N CYS A 65 -6.20 12.80 1.66
CA CYS A 65 -6.29 13.03 3.10
C CYS A 65 -6.88 14.41 3.46
N ARG A 66 -7.09 15.29 2.47
CA ARG A 66 -7.57 16.67 2.63
C ARG A 66 -8.72 16.95 1.67
N ASP A 67 -8.52 17.83 0.70
CA ASP A 67 -9.56 18.33 -0.20
C ASP A 67 -9.73 17.47 -1.47
N GLY A 68 -8.86 16.50 -1.74
CA GLY A 68 -8.95 15.58 -2.88
C GLY A 68 -9.64 14.26 -2.55
N GLY A 69 -10.40 14.22 -1.46
CA GLY A 69 -11.11 13.04 -1.01
C GLY A 69 -12.36 13.42 -0.21
N GLU A 70 -13.37 12.58 -0.25
CA GLU A 70 -14.63 12.78 0.46
C GLU A 70 -14.56 12.16 1.87
N PRO A 71 -15.09 12.82 2.92
CA PRO A 71 -15.19 12.21 4.24
C PRO A 71 -15.94 10.87 4.19
N ALA A 72 -15.36 9.85 4.81
CA ALA A 72 -16.00 8.54 5.01
C ALA A 72 -16.19 8.27 6.52
N GLU A 73 -16.40 7.00 6.90
CA GLU A 73 -16.60 6.64 8.29
C GLU A 73 -15.36 6.95 9.15
N GLY A 74 -15.54 7.74 10.22
CA GLY A 74 -14.49 8.02 11.19
C GLY A 74 -13.33 8.87 10.63
N ASP A 75 -12.11 8.35 10.72
CA ASP A 75 -10.88 8.99 10.23
C ASP A 75 -10.55 8.61 8.78
N LEU A 76 -11.49 8.00 8.07
CA LEU A 76 -11.32 7.56 6.69
C LEU A 76 -11.75 8.64 5.69
N ARG A 77 -11.06 8.69 4.54
CA ARG A 77 -11.46 9.48 3.37
C ARG A 77 -11.44 8.63 2.12
N LEU A 78 -12.44 8.79 1.27
CA LEU A 78 -12.54 8.11 -0.02
C LEU A 78 -11.95 9.02 -1.10
N SER A 79 -11.03 8.51 -1.92
CA SER A 79 -10.51 9.29 -3.06
C SER A 79 -11.64 9.72 -3.99
N GLU A 80 -11.53 10.90 -4.60
CA GLU A 80 -12.48 11.37 -5.62
C GLU A 80 -12.28 10.64 -6.94
N ASP A 81 -11.02 10.44 -7.31
CA ASP A 81 -10.61 9.72 -8.50
C ASP A 81 -10.20 8.27 -8.17
N PRO A 82 -10.42 7.31 -9.11
CA PRO A 82 -9.93 5.95 -8.96
C PRO A 82 -8.42 5.88 -9.21
N PHE A 83 -7.74 5.00 -8.48
CA PHE A 83 -6.34 4.68 -8.74
C PHE A 83 -6.21 3.34 -9.47
N PRO A 84 -5.18 3.16 -10.32
CA PRO A 84 -4.80 1.84 -10.81
C PRO A 84 -4.17 1.03 -9.68
N LEU A 85 -4.60 -0.22 -9.52
CA LEU A 85 -4.21 -1.07 -8.39
C LEU A 85 -3.66 -2.42 -8.84
N THR A 86 -2.78 -2.97 -8.02
CA THR A 86 -2.42 -4.38 -8.04
C THR A 86 -2.64 -5.00 -6.67
N VAL A 87 -3.50 -6.02 -6.60
CA VAL A 87 -3.77 -6.75 -5.36
C VAL A 87 -2.98 -8.05 -5.36
N CYS A 88 -2.06 -8.17 -4.41
CA CYS A 88 -1.27 -9.35 -4.14
C CYS A 88 -1.91 -10.15 -3.01
N GLU A 89 -2.22 -11.41 -3.26
CA GLU A 89 -2.83 -12.33 -2.31
C GLU A 89 -1.97 -13.57 -2.17
N LEU A 90 -1.70 -13.97 -0.93
CA LEU A 90 -0.92 -15.16 -0.62
C LEU A 90 -1.62 -16.39 -1.21
N GLN A 91 -0.86 -17.24 -1.89
CA GLN A 91 -1.40 -18.48 -2.43
C GLN A 91 -1.69 -19.47 -1.28
N GLY A 92 -2.80 -20.20 -1.39
CA GLY A 92 -3.13 -21.23 -0.40
C GLY A 92 -2.01 -22.28 -0.29
N GLY A 93 -1.61 -22.60 0.93
CA GLY A 93 -0.50 -23.53 1.22
C GLY A 93 0.90 -22.90 1.12
N SER A 94 1.02 -21.60 0.85
CA SER A 94 2.28 -20.86 1.02
C SER A 94 2.44 -20.40 2.47
N ASP A 95 3.59 -20.67 3.05
CA ASP A 95 3.94 -20.31 4.42
C ASP A 95 5.42 -19.86 4.49
N PRO A 96 5.83 -19.12 5.54
CA PRO A 96 7.23 -18.77 5.70
C PRO A 96 8.13 -20.01 5.75
N PRO A 97 9.31 -19.99 5.10
CA PRO A 97 9.95 -18.83 4.46
C PRO A 97 9.54 -18.58 3.01
N ASP A 98 8.75 -19.47 2.42
CA ASP A 98 8.44 -19.51 0.98
C ASP A 98 7.06 -18.89 0.69
N CYS A 99 6.99 -17.57 0.80
CA CYS A 99 5.79 -16.82 0.43
C CYS A 99 5.66 -16.73 -1.10
N ASP A 100 4.58 -17.29 -1.64
CA ASP A 100 4.21 -17.25 -3.05
C ASP A 100 2.86 -16.54 -3.20
N TYR A 101 2.77 -15.61 -4.14
CA TYR A 101 1.63 -14.71 -4.29
C TYR A 101 0.97 -14.89 -5.65
N ARG A 102 -0.35 -14.79 -5.66
CA ARG A 102 -1.14 -14.57 -6.86
C ARG A 102 -1.59 -13.12 -6.94
N THR A 103 -1.87 -12.69 -8.15
CA THR A 103 -2.39 -11.34 -8.41
C THR A 103 -3.86 -11.45 -8.74
N ARG A 104 -4.69 -10.59 -8.14
CA ARG A 104 -6.03 -10.35 -8.70
C ARG A 104 -5.89 -9.45 -9.92
N PRO A 105 -6.79 -9.56 -10.92
CA PRO A 105 -6.74 -8.71 -12.11
C PRO A 105 -6.55 -7.24 -11.74
N ALA A 106 -5.76 -6.52 -12.54
CA ALA A 106 -5.57 -5.09 -12.36
C ALA A 106 -6.94 -4.40 -12.42
N VAL A 107 -7.20 -3.56 -11.42
CA VAL A 107 -8.47 -2.84 -11.28
C VAL A 107 -8.18 -1.36 -11.07
N GLN A 108 -9.07 -0.51 -11.57
CA GLN A 108 -9.13 0.89 -11.19
C GLN A 108 -10.27 1.05 -10.19
N LYS A 109 -9.96 1.51 -8.98
CA LYS A 109 -10.96 1.70 -7.92
C LYS A 109 -10.60 2.91 -7.06
N HIS A 110 -11.63 3.60 -6.58
CA HIS A 110 -11.50 4.53 -5.47
C HIS A 110 -10.89 3.83 -4.26
N GLN A 111 -10.00 4.52 -3.55
CA GLN A 111 -9.33 4.00 -2.36
C GLN A 111 -9.79 4.75 -1.13
N THR A 112 -10.10 3.99 -0.08
CA THR A 112 -10.39 4.55 1.24
C THR A 112 -9.08 4.58 2.02
N ILE A 113 -8.61 5.78 2.35
CA ILE A 113 -7.36 6.03 3.05
C ILE A 113 -7.69 6.53 4.45
N ARG A 114 -7.05 5.94 5.45
CA ARG A 114 -7.15 6.43 6.83
C ARG A 114 -6.27 7.65 6.96
N THR A 115 -6.80 8.70 7.54
CA THR A 115 -6.06 9.94 7.81
C THR A 115 -5.68 10.00 9.29
N SER A 116 -4.50 10.54 9.57
CA SER A 116 -4.10 10.92 10.91
C SER A 116 -3.56 12.34 10.88
N ALA A 117 -3.95 13.13 11.89
CA ALA A 117 -3.32 14.43 12.12
C ALA A 117 -1.90 14.19 12.67
N ASP A 118 -0.90 14.63 11.94
CA ASP A 118 0.48 14.75 12.44
C ASP A 118 0.54 15.89 13.49
N PRO A 119 1.45 15.85 14.48
CA PRO A 119 1.75 16.97 15.38
C PRO A 119 1.95 18.34 14.74
N THR A 120 2.26 18.43 13.44
CA THR A 120 2.33 19.70 12.70
C THR A 120 0.98 20.21 12.17
N GLY A 121 -0.10 19.43 12.35
CA GLY A 121 -1.45 19.74 11.89
C GLY A 121 -1.74 19.32 10.45
N THR A 122 -0.82 18.59 9.80
CA THR A 122 -1.04 18.01 8.47
C THR A 122 -1.77 16.66 8.59
N TYR A 123 -2.66 16.36 7.64
CA TYR A 123 -3.32 15.06 7.54
C TYR A 123 -2.55 14.17 6.58
N GLU A 124 -2.12 13.01 7.06
CA GLU A 124 -1.35 12.01 6.30
C GLU A 124 -1.99 10.62 6.42
N ALA A 125 -1.64 9.75 5.48
CA ALA A 125 -2.09 8.36 5.41
C ALA A 125 -1.50 7.46 6.53
#